data_AF-A0A7Y4AKE2-F1
#
_entry.id   AF-A0A7Y4AKE2-F1
#
_cell.length_a   1.000
_cell.length_b   1.000
_cell.length_c   1.000
_cell.angle_alpha   90.00
_cell.angle_beta   90.00
_cell.angle_gamma   90.00
#
_symmetry.space_group_name_H-M   'P 1'
#
loop_
_entity.id
_entity.type
_entity.pdbx_description
1 polymer ?
#
loop_
_entity_poly.entity_id
_entity_poly.type
_entity_poly.pdbx_seq_one_letter_code
_entity_poly.pdbx_strand_id
1 'polypeptide(L)'
;MKSYRTLLLATPLIILVGCNSGSPSSASKTKPAVVDKPLANYKFTEEAKREAVEERQEILEAMRLSYNGTMYSNMKFAEALGGATLIKLSDNKGKSVDLYLQSAEDSEPCVIYQNADDFDTFPCSQSVRSVSNETTVVSTTSAMKRPVQVEFYTEAEEHIGSIGSTILTPQMKDNQVNIQTSFAFNDFYKDILGDDGKGDRINSTLGYTTYLQLDEIVKANQGTNMEVRFNNHIGGSADDDINMYTGLLIKDNDMDTVVTATGSVFSGGTDLFAAGKQRTLIRSNTATAIEKNEQIGVHSWGQGDKTAKDFPYTDESHRKQATYFKKMMGDKGIDFYLFTLDSAPASGAHWVTKADSDKYGFITQIK
;
A
#
# COMPACT_ATOMS: atom_id res chain seq x y z
N MET A 1 22.07 -6.36 -17.32
CA MET A 1 21.05 -5.93 -16.35
C MET A 1 21.64 -6.19 -14.97
N LYS A 2 21.64 -5.18 -14.09
CA LYS A 2 22.43 -5.21 -12.85
C LYS A 2 21.91 -6.31 -11.92
N SER A 3 22.85 -7.02 -11.30
CA SER A 3 22.61 -8.11 -10.35
C SER A 3 21.77 -7.63 -9.18
N TYR A 4 20.67 -8.33 -8.92
CA TYR A 4 19.82 -8.17 -7.74
C TYR A 4 20.71 -8.46 -6.51
N ARG A 5 21.14 -7.41 -5.82
CA ARG A 5 21.89 -7.55 -4.57
C ARG A 5 20.93 -7.22 -3.44
N THR A 6 20.30 -8.27 -2.92
CA THR A 6 19.69 -8.34 -1.59
C THR A 6 18.86 -7.09 -1.26
N LEU A 7 17.72 -6.94 -1.94
CA LEU A 7 16.67 -6.06 -1.43
C LEU A 7 16.18 -6.64 -0.10
N LEU A 8 16.64 -6.06 1.01
CA LEU A 8 15.99 -6.23 2.31
C LEU A 8 14.77 -5.31 2.34
N LEU A 9 13.77 -5.62 1.51
CA LEU A 9 12.45 -5.06 1.70
C LEU A 9 11.83 -5.78 2.90
N ALA A 10 11.61 -5.06 3.99
CA ALA A 10 10.82 -5.55 5.10
C ALA A 10 9.35 -5.62 4.65
N THR A 11 8.96 -6.68 3.95
CA THR A 11 7.56 -7.02 3.71
C THR A 11 6.99 -7.78 4.91
N PRO A 12 5.70 -7.59 5.25
CA PRO A 12 5.01 -8.43 6.22
C PRO A 12 4.61 -9.73 5.50
N LEU A 13 5.46 -10.75 5.56
CA LEU A 13 5.14 -12.08 5.03
C LEU A 13 4.13 -12.79 5.95
N ILE A 14 3.02 -13.25 5.37
CA ILE A 14 1.91 -13.95 6.05
C ILE A 14 2.11 -15.49 5.98
N ILE A 15 2.19 -16.10 7.17
CA ILE A 15 1.91 -17.51 7.58
C ILE A 15 2.86 -18.65 7.13
N LEU A 16 3.43 -19.38 8.10
CA LEU A 16 3.15 -20.81 8.39
C LEU A 16 3.86 -21.28 9.69
N VAL A 17 3.12 -22.07 10.47
CA VAL A 17 3.41 -22.51 11.85
C VAL A 17 4.53 -23.55 11.90
N GLY A 18 5.45 -23.40 12.86
CA GLY A 18 6.41 -24.43 13.27
C GLY A 18 6.84 -24.30 14.73
N CYS A 19 6.46 -25.26 15.55
CA CYS A 19 6.77 -25.32 16.99
C CYS A 19 8.21 -25.81 17.27
N ASN A 20 8.84 -25.18 18.28
CA ASN A 20 9.38 -25.79 19.52
C ASN A 20 10.90 -25.69 19.83
N SER A 21 11.13 -25.26 21.09
CA SER A 21 12.18 -25.64 22.07
C SER A 21 13.59 -25.03 22.04
N GLY A 22 13.89 -24.27 23.11
CA GLY A 22 15.26 -24.04 23.61
C GLY A 22 15.36 -22.96 24.70
N SER A 23 15.27 -23.33 25.98
CA SER A 23 15.56 -22.46 27.15
C SER A 23 17.05 -22.55 27.56
N PRO A 24 17.53 -21.80 28.59
CA PRO A 24 18.13 -20.48 28.47
C PRO A 24 19.60 -20.45 28.92
N SER A 25 20.38 -19.46 28.50
CA SER A 25 21.69 -19.16 29.11
C SER A 25 21.76 -17.74 29.64
N SER A 26 22.15 -17.67 30.91
CA SER A 26 22.23 -16.51 31.77
C SER A 26 23.48 -15.68 31.47
N ALA A 27 23.28 -14.45 31.02
CA ALA A 27 24.31 -13.42 31.04
C ALA A 27 23.72 -12.13 31.62
N SER A 28 24.30 -11.73 32.75
CA SER A 28 24.10 -10.43 33.40
C SER A 28 24.27 -9.30 32.38
N LYS A 29 23.17 -8.65 32.03
CA LYS A 29 23.17 -7.33 31.38
C LYS A 29 22.42 -6.39 32.31
N THR A 30 23.09 -5.34 32.72
CA THR A 30 22.49 -4.11 33.24
C THR A 30 21.25 -3.82 32.41
N LYS A 31 20.05 -3.85 33.03
CA LYS A 31 18.79 -3.57 32.33
C LYS A 31 18.96 -2.21 31.63
N PRO A 32 18.83 -2.13 30.29
CA PRO A 32 18.70 -0.85 29.62
C PRO A 32 17.58 -0.09 30.31
N ALA A 33 17.77 1.22 30.56
CA ALA A 33 16.68 2.06 31.02
C ALA A 33 15.48 1.87 30.09
N VAL A 34 14.30 1.59 30.65
CA VAL A 34 13.08 1.43 29.87
C VAL A 34 12.82 2.76 29.17
N VAL A 35 12.95 2.76 27.85
CA VAL A 35 12.60 3.92 27.03
C VAL A 35 11.09 3.86 26.86
N ASP A 36 10.37 4.79 27.47
CA ASP A 36 8.89 4.79 27.44
C ASP A 36 8.31 5.39 26.16
N LYS A 37 9.12 6.10 25.36
CA LYS A 37 8.73 6.68 24.06
C LYS A 37 9.89 6.70 23.06
N PRO A 38 9.64 6.45 21.76
CA PRO A 38 10.66 6.56 20.73
C PRO A 38 11.12 8.00 20.52
N LEU A 39 12.39 8.15 20.11
CA LEU A 39 12.92 9.45 19.72
C LEU A 39 12.46 9.81 18.30
N ALA A 40 11.92 11.02 18.14
CA ALA A 40 11.57 11.59 16.84
C ALA A 40 12.79 12.30 16.22
N ASN A 41 13.84 11.54 15.90
CA ASN A 41 15.11 12.06 15.38
C ASN A 41 15.60 11.38 14.10
N TYR A 42 14.73 10.65 13.40
CA TYR A 42 15.02 10.13 12.08
C TYR A 42 15.20 11.29 11.09
N LYS A 43 16.06 11.10 10.08
CA LYS A 43 16.29 12.11 9.04
C LYS A 43 15.78 11.58 7.72
N PHE A 44 14.67 12.14 7.24
CA PHE A 44 14.19 11.92 5.88
C PHE A 44 15.08 12.73 4.91
N THR A 45 16.22 12.16 4.51
CA THR A 45 17.15 12.83 3.59
C THR A 45 16.77 12.57 2.13
N GLU A 46 17.24 13.42 1.24
CA GLU A 46 17.04 13.24 -0.20
C GLU A 46 17.76 11.97 -0.70
N GLU A 47 18.88 11.59 -0.10
CA GLU A 47 19.60 10.35 -0.41
C GLU A 47 18.77 9.12 -0.04
N ALA A 48 18.21 9.07 1.17
CA ALA A 48 17.37 7.94 1.61
C ALA A 48 16.08 7.84 0.78
N LYS A 49 15.50 8.98 0.39
CA LYS A 49 14.36 9.02 -0.53
C LYS A 49 14.74 8.46 -1.90
N ARG A 50 15.89 8.88 -2.45
CA ARG A 50 16.37 8.43 -3.75
C ARG A 50 16.64 6.93 -3.76
N GLU A 51 17.27 6.39 -2.72
CA GLU A 51 17.50 4.94 -2.57
C GLU A 51 16.18 4.17 -2.53
N ALA A 52 15.23 4.62 -1.70
CA ALA A 52 13.90 3.99 -1.65
C ALA A 52 13.22 4.00 -3.04
N VAL A 53 13.22 5.13 -3.75
CA VAL A 53 12.63 5.24 -5.09
C VAL A 53 13.33 4.35 -6.12
N GLU A 54 14.68 4.33 -6.13
CA GLU A 54 15.47 3.50 -7.06
C GLU A 54 15.17 2.01 -6.87
N GLU A 55 15.06 1.54 -5.63
CA GLU A 55 14.72 0.13 -5.33
C GLU A 55 13.33 -0.28 -5.86
N ARG A 56 12.30 0.58 -5.70
CA ARG A 56 10.94 0.23 -6.17
C ARG A 56 10.78 0.42 -7.67
N GLN A 57 11.61 1.26 -8.29
CA GLN A 57 11.64 1.39 -9.75
C GLN A 57 12.00 0.06 -10.42
N GLU A 58 12.90 -0.72 -9.82
CA GLU A 58 13.25 -2.05 -10.33
C GLU A 58 12.05 -3.02 -10.32
N ILE A 59 11.15 -2.91 -9.35
CA ILE A 59 9.92 -3.72 -9.26
C ILE A 59 8.95 -3.38 -10.40
N LEU A 60 8.79 -2.09 -10.74
CA LEU A 60 7.92 -1.67 -11.86
C LEU A 60 8.39 -2.24 -13.21
N GLU A 61 9.68 -2.48 -13.34
CA GLU A 61 10.33 -3.01 -14.54
C GLU A 61 10.51 -4.53 -14.50
N ALA A 62 10.13 -5.17 -13.39
CA ALA A 62 10.42 -6.57 -13.12
C ALA A 62 9.52 -7.55 -13.88
N MET A 63 8.48 -7.10 -14.58
CA MET A 63 7.51 -7.99 -15.23
C MET A 63 7.14 -7.56 -16.65
N ARG A 64 7.00 -8.55 -17.53
CA ARG A 64 6.40 -8.39 -18.86
C ARG A 64 5.41 -9.51 -19.17
N LEU A 65 4.34 -9.14 -19.88
CA LEU A 65 3.35 -10.04 -20.45
C LEU A 65 3.37 -9.91 -21.98
N SER A 66 3.58 -11.01 -22.68
CA SER A 66 3.28 -11.14 -24.10
C SER A 66 1.98 -11.92 -24.26
N TYR A 67 0.97 -11.30 -24.83
CA TYR A 67 -0.34 -11.90 -25.05
C TYR A 67 -0.85 -11.61 -26.45
N ASN A 68 -1.11 -12.67 -27.22
CA ASN A 68 -1.65 -12.58 -28.58
C ASN A 68 -0.83 -11.62 -29.47
N GLY A 69 0.51 -11.68 -29.37
CA GLY A 69 1.43 -10.83 -30.14
C GLY A 69 1.58 -9.39 -29.65
N THR A 70 0.91 -9.00 -28.56
CA THR A 70 1.08 -7.69 -27.91
C THR A 70 1.92 -7.83 -26.65
N MET A 71 2.90 -6.95 -26.48
CA MET A 71 3.76 -6.90 -25.31
C MET A 71 3.31 -5.78 -24.38
N TYR A 72 3.07 -6.13 -23.12
CA TYR A 72 2.74 -5.23 -22.02
C TYR A 72 3.88 -5.31 -21.00
N SER A 73 4.65 -4.24 -20.89
CA SER A 73 5.87 -4.18 -20.06
C SER A 73 5.89 -3.00 -19.10
N ASN A 74 4.84 -2.18 -19.11
CA ASN A 74 4.73 -1.01 -18.25
C ASN A 74 3.73 -1.31 -17.13
N MET A 75 4.22 -1.75 -15.97
CA MET A 75 3.37 -1.96 -14.80
C MET A 75 2.81 -0.62 -14.32
N LYS A 76 1.50 -0.58 -14.09
CA LYS A 76 0.78 0.63 -13.66
C LYS A 76 0.30 0.54 -12.23
N PHE A 77 -0.18 -0.63 -11.83
CA PHE A 77 -0.75 -0.89 -10.50
C PHE A 77 -0.62 -2.38 -10.19
N ALA A 78 -0.60 -2.72 -8.90
CA ALA A 78 -0.75 -4.09 -8.46
C ALA A 78 -1.51 -4.18 -7.12
N GLU A 79 -2.24 -5.26 -6.92
CA GLU A 79 -2.94 -5.59 -5.69
C GLU A 79 -2.61 -7.03 -5.27
N ALA A 80 -2.16 -7.22 -4.03
CA ALA A 80 -1.87 -8.53 -3.48
C ALA A 80 -3.15 -9.15 -2.90
N LEU A 81 -3.49 -10.36 -3.32
CA LEU A 81 -4.73 -11.08 -2.96
C LEU A 81 -4.41 -12.42 -2.30
N GLY A 82 -3.45 -12.40 -1.35
CA GLY A 82 -2.99 -13.59 -0.63
C GLY A 82 -2.23 -14.55 -1.54
N GLY A 83 -2.93 -15.50 -2.15
CA GLY A 83 -2.34 -16.52 -3.05
C GLY A 83 -2.14 -16.07 -4.49
N ALA A 84 -2.52 -14.83 -4.81
CA ALA A 84 -2.44 -14.26 -6.15
C ALA A 84 -2.06 -12.79 -6.09
N THR A 85 -1.59 -12.27 -7.22
CA THR A 85 -1.41 -10.83 -7.43
C THR A 85 -2.19 -10.40 -8.67
N LEU A 86 -2.90 -9.29 -8.57
CA LEU A 86 -3.57 -8.65 -9.69
C LEU A 86 -2.73 -7.48 -10.18
N ILE A 87 -2.24 -7.53 -11.42
CA ILE A 87 -1.30 -6.57 -12.00
C ILE A 87 -1.93 -5.88 -13.20
N LYS A 88 -1.93 -4.54 -13.23
CA LYS A 88 -2.27 -3.78 -14.43
C LYS A 88 -1.00 -3.49 -15.22
N LEU A 89 -0.91 -4.00 -16.45
CA LEU A 89 0.20 -3.76 -17.37
C LEU A 89 -0.31 -2.98 -18.59
N SER A 90 0.53 -2.14 -19.17
CA SER A 90 0.23 -1.43 -20.42
C SER A 90 1.30 -1.65 -21.49
N ASP A 91 0.86 -1.60 -22.74
CA ASP A 91 1.74 -1.61 -23.90
C ASP A 91 2.34 -0.21 -24.16
N ASN A 92 3.15 -0.09 -25.21
CA ASN A 92 3.76 1.18 -25.61
C ASN A 92 2.77 2.19 -26.22
N LYS A 93 1.53 1.80 -26.49
CA LYS A 93 0.45 2.65 -26.99
C LYS A 93 -0.51 3.07 -25.87
N GLY A 94 -0.27 2.62 -24.64
CA GLY A 94 -1.12 2.89 -23.48
C GLY A 94 -2.36 2.00 -23.38
N LYS A 95 -2.47 0.93 -24.20
CA LYS A 95 -3.51 -0.08 -24.01
C LYS A 95 -3.13 -0.94 -22.81
N SER A 96 -4.05 -1.08 -21.85
CA SER A 96 -3.83 -1.83 -20.61
C SER A 96 -4.55 -3.16 -20.61
N VAL A 97 -4.04 -4.10 -19.81
CA VAL A 97 -4.65 -5.37 -19.44
C VAL A 97 -4.43 -5.63 -17.96
N ASP A 98 -5.36 -6.34 -17.34
CA ASP A 98 -5.22 -6.84 -15.97
C ASP A 98 -4.81 -8.31 -16.01
N LEU A 99 -3.68 -8.62 -15.40
CA LEU A 99 -3.14 -9.95 -15.23
C LEU A 99 -3.38 -10.40 -13.80
N TYR A 100 -4.21 -11.41 -13.60
CA TYR A 100 -4.36 -12.10 -12.33
C TYR A 100 -3.41 -13.29 -12.31
N LEU A 101 -2.26 -13.10 -11.65
CA LEU A 101 -1.18 -14.07 -11.54
C LEU A 101 -1.31 -14.86 -10.24
N GLN A 102 -1.71 -16.12 -10.36
CA GLN A 102 -1.75 -17.07 -9.24
C GLN A 102 -0.33 -17.50 -8.85
N SER A 103 -0.15 -17.83 -7.57
CA SER A 103 1.10 -18.42 -7.07
C SER A 103 1.42 -19.73 -7.78
N ALA A 104 2.69 -20.13 -7.75
CA ALA A 104 3.12 -21.37 -8.39
C ALA A 104 2.50 -22.64 -7.76
N GLU A 105 2.10 -22.55 -6.50
CA GLU A 105 1.49 -23.65 -5.73
C GLU A 105 -0.01 -23.80 -6.00
N ASP A 106 -0.65 -22.75 -6.53
CA ASP A 106 -2.07 -22.78 -6.84
C ASP A 106 -2.34 -23.57 -8.13
N SER A 107 -3.41 -24.35 -8.11
CA SER A 107 -3.90 -25.09 -9.27
C SER A 107 -4.87 -24.28 -10.13
N GLU A 108 -5.42 -23.18 -9.62
CA GLU A 108 -6.33 -22.32 -10.35
C GLU A 108 -5.63 -21.64 -11.54
N PRO A 109 -6.34 -21.39 -12.65
CA PRO A 109 -5.77 -20.72 -13.79
C PRO A 109 -5.54 -19.23 -13.51
N CYS A 110 -4.53 -18.67 -14.16
CA CYS A 110 -4.35 -17.23 -14.25
C CYS A 110 -5.35 -16.63 -15.23
N VAL A 111 -5.63 -15.34 -15.07
CA VAL A 111 -6.59 -14.60 -15.90
C VAL A 111 -5.90 -13.41 -16.57
N ILE A 112 -6.20 -13.20 -17.85
CA ILE A 112 -5.91 -11.96 -18.57
C ILE A 112 -7.25 -11.30 -18.87
N TYR A 113 -7.49 -10.12 -18.32
CA TYR A 113 -8.73 -9.37 -18.44
C TYR A 113 -8.50 -8.07 -19.20
N GLN A 114 -9.30 -7.82 -20.24
CA GLN A 114 -9.34 -6.53 -20.96
C GLN A 114 -10.65 -5.79 -20.69
N ASN A 115 -11.77 -6.53 -20.61
CA ASN A 115 -13.11 -6.05 -20.27
C ASN A 115 -14.04 -7.26 -20.08
N ALA A 116 -15.31 -7.01 -19.69
CA ALA A 116 -16.34 -8.03 -19.50
C ALA A 116 -16.51 -9.03 -20.67
N ASP A 117 -16.28 -8.60 -21.91
CA ASP A 117 -16.50 -9.42 -23.12
C ASP A 117 -15.19 -10.04 -23.67
N ASP A 118 -14.02 -9.64 -23.17
CA ASP A 118 -12.70 -10.12 -23.61
C ASP A 118 -11.79 -10.35 -22.40
N PHE A 119 -11.92 -11.54 -21.84
CA PHE A 119 -10.98 -12.12 -20.87
C PHE A 119 -10.63 -13.55 -21.26
N ASP A 120 -9.52 -14.04 -20.77
CA ASP A 120 -8.95 -15.33 -21.13
C ASP A 120 -8.25 -15.95 -19.93
N THR A 121 -8.17 -17.27 -19.92
CA THR A 121 -7.52 -18.02 -18.84
C THR A 121 -6.37 -18.84 -19.37
N PHE A 122 -5.34 -19.04 -18.55
CA PHE A 122 -4.18 -19.83 -18.92
C PHE A 122 -3.58 -20.55 -17.72
N PRO A 123 -3.01 -21.75 -17.90
CA PRO A 123 -2.32 -22.43 -16.80
C PRO A 123 -1.07 -21.63 -16.43
N CYS A 124 -0.81 -21.47 -15.13
CA CYS A 124 0.35 -20.74 -14.63
C CYS A 124 0.95 -21.34 -13.35
N SER A 125 0.55 -22.56 -13.00
CA SER A 125 1.13 -23.33 -11.88
C SER A 125 2.58 -23.73 -12.14
N GLN A 126 3.22 -24.32 -11.14
CA GLN A 126 4.62 -24.76 -11.19
C GLN A 126 4.99 -25.58 -12.44
N SER A 127 4.05 -26.36 -12.99
CA SER A 127 4.28 -27.23 -14.15
C SER A 127 4.61 -26.50 -15.47
N VAL A 128 4.24 -25.23 -15.58
CA VAL A 128 4.46 -24.39 -16.76
C VAL A 128 5.42 -23.22 -16.49
N ARG A 129 5.99 -23.18 -15.28
CA ARG A 129 7.00 -22.21 -14.85
C ARG A 129 8.39 -22.79 -15.07
N SER A 130 9.27 -22.02 -15.71
CA SER A 130 10.70 -22.32 -15.80
C SER A 130 11.51 -21.19 -15.16
N VAL A 131 12.50 -21.53 -14.35
CA VAL A 131 13.38 -20.57 -13.68
C VAL A 131 14.79 -20.66 -14.27
N SER A 132 15.36 -19.53 -14.69
CA SER A 132 16.73 -19.42 -15.18
C SER A 132 17.28 -18.03 -14.88
N ASN A 133 18.52 -17.94 -14.36
CA ASN A 133 19.19 -16.66 -14.07
C ASN A 133 18.29 -15.62 -13.39
N GLU A 134 17.71 -15.98 -12.22
CA GLU A 134 16.85 -15.10 -11.41
C GLU A 134 15.53 -14.68 -12.09
N THR A 135 15.19 -15.29 -13.23
CA THR A 135 13.98 -14.99 -13.99
C THR A 135 13.05 -16.19 -14.04
N THR A 136 11.79 -15.97 -13.72
CA THR A 136 10.70 -16.92 -13.91
C THR A 136 9.99 -16.63 -15.23
N VAL A 137 9.80 -17.65 -16.06
CA VAL A 137 9.03 -17.58 -17.30
C VAL A 137 7.87 -18.56 -17.23
N VAL A 138 6.67 -18.07 -17.53
CA VAL A 138 5.47 -18.85 -17.80
C VAL A 138 5.22 -18.80 -19.30
N SER A 139 5.33 -19.91 -20.01
CA SER A 139 5.10 -19.95 -21.46
C SER A 139 4.07 -21.02 -21.79
N THR A 140 2.90 -20.59 -22.28
CA THR A 140 1.77 -21.48 -22.52
C THR A 140 0.84 -20.96 -23.61
N THR A 141 -0.27 -21.67 -23.82
CA THR A 141 -1.39 -21.24 -24.67
C THR A 141 -2.63 -21.11 -23.80
N SER A 142 -3.37 -20.03 -23.99
CA SER A 142 -4.60 -19.76 -23.26
C SER A 142 -5.77 -20.65 -23.69
N ALA A 143 -6.88 -20.59 -22.95
CA ALA A 143 -8.12 -21.28 -23.29
C ALA A 143 -8.63 -20.89 -24.68
N MET A 144 -8.49 -19.60 -25.06
CA MET A 144 -8.84 -19.10 -26.39
C MET A 144 -7.78 -19.37 -27.47
N LYS A 145 -6.81 -20.25 -27.23
CA LYS A 145 -5.74 -20.63 -28.17
C LYS A 145 -4.81 -19.46 -28.55
N ARG A 146 -4.66 -18.47 -27.67
CA ARG A 146 -3.74 -17.35 -27.86
C ARG A 146 -2.41 -17.69 -27.17
N PRO A 147 -1.25 -17.39 -27.77
CA PRO A 147 0.04 -17.57 -27.11
C PRO A 147 0.17 -16.60 -25.93
N VAL A 148 0.65 -17.11 -24.80
CA VAL A 148 0.89 -16.37 -23.56
C VAL A 148 2.32 -16.60 -23.10
N GLN A 149 3.03 -15.50 -22.81
CA GLN A 149 4.29 -15.56 -22.09
C GLN A 149 4.30 -14.50 -20.98
N VAL A 150 4.45 -14.92 -19.74
CA VAL A 150 4.72 -14.02 -18.61
C VAL A 150 6.17 -14.21 -18.22
N GLU A 151 6.92 -13.13 -18.04
CA GLU A 151 8.28 -13.18 -17.56
C GLU A 151 8.46 -12.15 -16.47
N PHE A 152 9.08 -12.56 -15.36
CA PHE A 152 9.37 -11.68 -14.26
C PHE A 152 10.59 -12.12 -13.45
N TYR A 153 11.22 -11.19 -12.74
CA TYR A 153 12.27 -11.54 -11.79
C TYR A 153 11.69 -12.36 -10.64
N THR A 154 12.30 -13.51 -10.37
CA THR A 154 11.78 -14.48 -9.39
C THR A 154 11.60 -13.87 -8.01
N GLU A 155 12.56 -13.08 -7.54
CA GLU A 155 12.49 -12.40 -6.23
C GLU A 155 11.51 -11.23 -6.22
N ALA A 156 11.16 -10.66 -7.38
CA ALA A 156 10.20 -9.57 -7.41
C ALA A 156 8.76 -10.04 -7.17
N GLU A 157 8.43 -11.32 -7.39
CA GLU A 157 7.06 -11.85 -7.28
C GLU A 157 6.39 -11.49 -5.94
N GLU A 158 7.12 -11.61 -4.84
CA GLU A 158 6.62 -11.27 -3.49
C GLU A 158 6.53 -9.75 -3.21
N HIS A 159 7.16 -8.94 -4.05
CA HIS A 159 7.23 -7.48 -3.89
C HIS A 159 6.34 -6.71 -4.87
N ILE A 160 5.78 -7.35 -5.90
CA ILE A 160 4.90 -6.67 -6.86
C ILE A 160 3.73 -5.98 -6.17
N GLY A 161 3.17 -6.58 -5.10
CA GLY A 161 2.10 -5.95 -4.31
C GLY A 161 2.45 -4.57 -3.73
N SER A 162 3.73 -4.28 -3.49
CA SER A 162 4.21 -2.97 -2.99
C SER A 162 3.96 -1.80 -3.96
N ILE A 163 3.66 -2.11 -5.22
CA ILE A 163 3.33 -1.12 -6.25
C ILE A 163 2.02 -0.40 -5.93
N GLY A 164 1.05 -1.09 -5.33
CA GLY A 164 -0.24 -0.53 -4.93
C GLY A 164 -1.23 -0.33 -6.07
N SER A 165 -2.49 -0.08 -5.71
CA SER A 165 -3.65 -0.09 -6.61
C SER A 165 -4.52 1.18 -6.52
N THR A 166 -4.08 2.16 -5.72
CA THR A 166 -4.78 3.43 -5.55
C THR A 166 -4.41 4.40 -6.68
N ILE A 167 -5.43 4.80 -7.45
CA ILE A 167 -5.33 5.84 -8.49
C ILE A 167 -5.52 7.21 -7.85
N LEU A 168 -4.70 8.19 -8.24
CA LEU A 168 -4.87 9.60 -7.91
C LEU A 168 -5.27 10.40 -9.15
N THR A 169 -6.48 10.95 -9.17
CA THR A 169 -6.98 11.77 -10.28
C THR A 169 -7.07 13.24 -9.88
N PRO A 170 -6.20 14.13 -10.40
CA PRO A 170 -6.30 15.55 -10.14
C PRO A 170 -7.47 16.18 -10.93
N GLN A 171 -8.26 17.01 -10.26
CA GLN A 171 -9.36 17.77 -10.86
C GLN A 171 -9.29 19.23 -10.42
N MET A 172 -9.14 20.15 -11.37
CA MET A 172 -9.20 21.58 -11.09
C MET A 172 -10.64 22.01 -10.79
N LYS A 173 -10.86 22.61 -9.62
CA LYS A 173 -12.14 23.20 -9.22
C LYS A 173 -11.89 24.38 -8.30
N ASP A 174 -12.56 25.51 -8.56
CA ASP A 174 -12.51 26.71 -7.71
C ASP A 174 -11.08 27.18 -7.37
N ASN A 175 -10.16 27.14 -8.35
CA ASN A 175 -8.75 27.49 -8.20
C ASN A 175 -7.97 26.60 -7.19
N GLN A 176 -8.43 25.37 -6.99
CA GLN A 176 -7.81 24.33 -6.19
C GLN A 176 -7.75 23.03 -6.99
N VAL A 177 -6.69 22.25 -6.81
CA VAL A 177 -6.60 20.89 -7.35
C VAL A 177 -7.19 19.92 -6.31
N ASN A 178 -8.30 19.28 -6.66
CA ASN A 178 -8.85 18.17 -5.89
C ASN A 178 -8.31 16.86 -6.43
N ILE A 179 -7.51 16.15 -5.63
CA ILE A 179 -6.92 14.86 -5.98
C ILE A 179 -7.84 13.78 -5.43
N GLN A 180 -8.61 13.13 -6.30
CA GLN A 180 -9.56 12.08 -5.89
C GLN A 180 -8.92 10.70 -5.98
N THR A 181 -9.13 9.88 -4.95
CA THR A 181 -8.70 8.48 -4.96
C THR A 181 -9.74 7.58 -5.63
N SER A 182 -9.28 6.57 -6.36
CA SER A 182 -10.12 5.47 -6.84
C SER A 182 -9.35 4.16 -6.88
N PHE A 183 -10.04 3.04 -7.06
CA PHE A 183 -9.42 1.72 -7.16
C PHE A 183 -9.14 1.32 -8.61
N ALA A 184 -7.95 0.80 -8.88
CA ALA A 184 -7.53 0.43 -10.23
C ALA A 184 -8.25 -0.79 -10.82
N PHE A 185 -8.89 -1.63 -10.00
CA PHE A 185 -9.38 -2.94 -10.42
C PHE A 185 -10.88 -3.15 -10.18
N ASN A 186 -11.68 -2.07 -10.12
CA ASN A 186 -13.14 -2.17 -9.94
C ASN A 186 -13.80 -3.09 -10.98
N ASP A 187 -13.45 -2.93 -12.26
CA ASP A 187 -14.07 -3.71 -13.34
C ASP A 187 -13.68 -5.20 -13.25
N PHE A 188 -12.41 -5.50 -12.92
CA PHE A 188 -11.96 -6.87 -12.68
C PHE A 188 -12.70 -7.52 -11.51
N TYR A 189 -12.83 -6.82 -10.38
CA TYR A 189 -13.53 -7.34 -9.20
C TYR A 189 -14.99 -7.68 -9.53
N LYS A 190 -15.66 -6.78 -10.22
CA LYS A 190 -17.04 -6.96 -10.61
C LYS A 190 -17.21 -8.12 -11.60
N ASP A 191 -16.41 -8.16 -12.66
CA ASP A 191 -16.65 -9.06 -13.79
C ASP A 191 -16.05 -10.46 -13.55
N ILE A 192 -14.92 -10.55 -12.84
CA ILE A 192 -14.20 -11.81 -12.59
C ILE A 192 -14.47 -12.36 -11.20
N LEU A 193 -14.49 -11.51 -10.18
CA LEU A 193 -14.72 -11.95 -8.79
C LEU A 193 -16.19 -11.88 -8.36
N GLY A 194 -17.06 -11.25 -9.17
CA GLY A 194 -18.47 -11.06 -8.85
C GLY A 194 -18.71 -10.12 -7.68
N ASP A 195 -17.72 -9.29 -7.32
CA ASP A 195 -17.79 -8.34 -6.21
C ASP A 195 -17.92 -6.92 -6.74
N ASP A 196 -19.09 -6.31 -6.53
CA ASP A 196 -19.39 -4.93 -6.91
C ASP A 196 -19.26 -3.95 -5.74
N GLY A 197 -18.75 -4.41 -4.59
CA GLY A 197 -18.54 -3.61 -3.39
C GLY A 197 -19.82 -3.24 -2.64
N LYS A 198 -20.99 -3.82 -2.98
CA LYS A 198 -22.23 -3.61 -2.22
C LYS A 198 -22.32 -4.43 -0.94
N GLY A 199 -21.60 -5.56 -0.89
CA GLY A 199 -21.53 -6.44 0.28
C GLY A 199 -20.42 -5.98 1.21
N ASP A 200 -19.21 -6.46 0.94
CA ASP A 200 -18.00 -6.10 1.66
C ASP A 200 -17.27 -4.93 0.97
N ARG A 201 -16.42 -4.22 1.73
CA ARG A 201 -15.64 -3.11 1.19
C ARG A 201 -14.51 -3.63 0.31
N ILE A 202 -14.50 -3.18 -0.94
CA ILE A 202 -13.33 -3.29 -1.80
C ILE A 202 -12.35 -2.18 -1.43
N ASN A 203 -11.18 -2.60 -0.94
CA ASN A 203 -10.11 -1.69 -0.56
C ASN A 203 -9.09 -1.56 -1.69
N SER A 204 -8.63 -0.34 -1.95
CA SER A 204 -7.37 -0.14 -2.67
C SER A 204 -6.20 -0.04 -1.68
N THR A 205 -5.02 -0.35 -2.18
CA THR A 205 -3.77 -0.34 -1.40
C THR A 205 -2.88 0.80 -1.88
N LEU A 206 -2.28 1.53 -0.93
CA LEU A 206 -1.27 2.55 -1.21
C LEU A 206 0.07 1.85 -1.44
N GLY A 207 0.86 2.37 -2.36
CA GLY A 207 2.16 1.81 -2.69
C GLY A 207 3.03 2.78 -3.44
N TYR A 208 4.08 2.27 -4.08
CA TYR A 208 5.02 3.10 -4.82
C TYR A 208 4.36 3.95 -5.92
N THR A 209 3.34 3.42 -6.60
CA THR A 209 2.63 4.18 -7.64
C THR A 209 1.82 5.34 -7.07
N THR A 210 1.37 5.26 -5.81
CA THR A 210 0.74 6.38 -5.13
C THR A 210 1.72 7.54 -4.94
N TYR A 211 2.96 7.23 -4.53
CA TYR A 211 4.05 8.22 -4.43
C TYR A 211 4.32 8.87 -5.79
N LEU A 212 4.51 8.06 -6.85
CA LEU A 212 4.81 8.57 -8.20
C LEU A 212 3.70 9.50 -8.72
N GLN A 213 2.44 9.07 -8.62
CA GLN A 213 1.32 9.89 -9.06
C GLN A 213 1.25 11.21 -8.29
N LEU A 214 1.41 11.18 -6.96
CA LEU A 214 1.34 12.40 -6.15
C LEU A 214 2.52 13.34 -6.44
N ASP A 215 3.72 12.82 -6.61
CA ASP A 215 4.92 13.59 -6.97
C ASP A 215 4.74 14.28 -8.33
N GLU A 216 4.21 13.57 -9.34
CA GLU A 216 3.87 14.15 -10.64
C GLU A 216 2.81 15.25 -10.53
N ILE A 217 1.74 15.02 -9.75
CA ILE A 217 0.68 16.01 -9.51
C ILE A 217 1.26 17.26 -8.83
N VAL A 218 2.10 17.10 -7.80
CA VAL A 218 2.76 18.21 -7.10
C VAL A 218 3.60 19.03 -8.07
N LYS A 219 4.44 18.38 -8.88
CA LYS A 219 5.30 19.05 -9.86
C LYS A 219 4.48 19.81 -10.90
N ALA A 220 3.36 19.25 -11.36
CA ALA A 220 2.49 19.86 -12.35
C ALA A 220 1.67 21.05 -11.81
N ASN A 221 1.49 21.15 -10.48
CA ASN A 221 0.58 22.11 -9.85
C ASN A 221 1.25 23.01 -8.80
N GLN A 222 2.56 23.26 -8.92
CA GLN A 222 3.30 24.13 -8.00
C GLN A 222 2.61 25.49 -7.81
N GLY A 223 2.51 25.92 -6.55
CA GLY A 223 1.88 27.19 -6.18
C GLY A 223 0.34 27.19 -6.21
N THR A 224 -0.29 26.07 -6.54
CA THR A 224 -1.74 25.90 -6.45
C THR A 224 -2.12 25.16 -5.17
N ASN A 225 -3.22 25.57 -4.52
CA ASN A 225 -3.74 24.82 -3.39
C ASN A 225 -4.18 23.42 -3.85
N MET A 226 -3.81 22.39 -3.08
CA MET A 226 -4.14 21.00 -3.37
C MET A 226 -4.89 20.38 -2.18
N GLU A 227 -5.85 19.51 -2.47
CA GLU A 227 -6.60 18.73 -1.47
C GLU A 227 -6.64 17.26 -1.90
N VAL A 228 -6.20 16.35 -1.04
CA VAL A 228 -6.35 14.90 -1.25
C VAL A 228 -7.67 14.44 -0.69
N ARG A 229 -8.52 13.87 -1.54
CA ARG A 229 -9.86 13.39 -1.22
C ARG A 229 -9.89 11.87 -1.33
N PHE A 230 -9.98 11.21 -0.19
CA PHE A 230 -10.18 9.77 -0.11
C PHE A 230 -11.62 9.45 -0.49
N ASN A 231 -11.82 9.06 -1.75
CA ASN A 231 -13.12 8.87 -2.43
C ASN A 231 -13.51 7.39 -2.56
N ASN A 232 -12.61 6.48 -2.20
CA ASN A 232 -12.82 5.04 -2.06
C ASN A 232 -12.25 4.55 -0.73
N HIS A 233 -12.39 3.25 -0.45
CA HIS A 233 -11.82 2.64 0.75
C HIS A 233 -10.33 2.36 0.55
N ILE A 234 -9.47 2.96 1.38
CA ILE A 234 -8.03 2.69 1.42
C ILE A 234 -7.75 1.72 2.56
N GLY A 235 -7.27 0.52 2.21
CA GLY A 235 -7.00 -0.55 3.17
C GLY A 235 -5.69 -0.39 3.94
N GLY A 236 -4.74 0.39 3.41
CA GLY A 236 -3.43 0.58 4.03
C GLY A 236 -2.33 0.82 3.02
N SER A 237 -1.09 0.71 3.47
CA SER A 237 0.12 0.73 2.63
C SER A 237 0.68 -0.68 2.48
N ALA A 238 1.10 -1.03 1.26
CA ALA A 238 1.94 -2.20 1.02
C ALA A 238 3.44 -1.91 1.20
N ASP A 239 3.80 -0.63 1.37
CA ASP A 239 5.17 -0.17 1.60
C ASP A 239 5.15 1.05 2.53
N ASP A 240 5.46 0.83 3.80
CA ASP A 240 5.39 1.88 4.83
C ASP A 240 6.49 2.95 4.65
N ASP A 241 7.66 2.55 4.16
CA ASP A 241 8.77 3.48 3.93
C ASP A 241 8.41 4.50 2.86
N ILE A 242 7.86 4.05 1.72
CA ILE A 242 7.42 4.97 0.66
C ILE A 242 6.15 5.73 1.02
N ASN A 243 5.27 5.14 1.86
CA ASN A 243 4.07 5.80 2.33
C ASN A 243 4.40 7.04 3.18
N MET A 244 5.45 6.98 4.01
CA MET A 244 5.93 8.16 4.73
C MET A 244 6.40 9.28 3.77
N TYR A 245 7.11 8.94 2.70
CA TYR A 245 7.49 9.94 1.68
C TYR A 245 6.28 10.50 0.92
N THR A 246 5.27 9.68 0.68
CA THR A 246 3.97 10.13 0.12
C THR A 246 3.30 11.14 1.06
N GLY A 247 3.26 10.86 2.36
CA GLY A 247 2.75 11.80 3.36
C GLY A 247 3.58 13.08 3.48
N LEU A 248 4.90 12.99 3.32
CA LEU A 248 5.78 14.16 3.27
C LEU A 248 5.45 15.07 2.08
N LEU A 249 5.08 14.54 0.92
CA LEU A 249 4.61 15.35 -0.21
C LEU A 249 3.34 16.14 0.14
N ILE A 250 2.38 15.51 0.84
CA ILE A 250 1.15 16.18 1.32
C ILE A 250 1.53 17.31 2.29
N LYS A 251 2.39 17.01 3.26
CA LYS A 251 2.78 17.95 4.32
C LYS A 251 3.59 19.14 3.81
N ASP A 252 4.59 18.87 2.97
CA ASP A 252 5.55 19.87 2.51
C ASP A 252 4.95 20.80 1.43
N ASN A 253 3.78 20.46 0.88
CA ASN A 253 3.00 21.29 -0.03
C ASN A 253 1.72 21.87 0.60
N ASP A 254 1.62 21.86 1.94
CA ASP A 254 0.49 22.44 2.69
C ASP A 254 -0.90 21.94 2.24
N MET A 255 -1.00 20.69 1.78
CA MET A 255 -2.26 20.14 1.28
C MET A 255 -3.26 19.87 2.40
N ASP A 256 -4.54 19.96 2.08
CA ASP A 256 -5.62 19.46 2.93
C ASP A 256 -5.94 17.99 2.62
N THR A 257 -6.44 17.26 3.61
CA THR A 257 -6.88 15.87 3.45
C THR A 257 -8.33 15.71 3.87
N VAL A 258 -9.09 14.96 3.06
CA VAL A 258 -10.53 14.77 3.27
C VAL A 258 -10.89 13.30 3.11
N VAL A 259 -11.38 12.70 4.19
CA VAL A 259 -12.13 11.44 4.09
C VAL A 259 -13.56 11.78 3.70
N THR A 260 -13.96 11.40 2.49
CA THR A 260 -15.30 11.69 1.97
C THR A 260 -16.34 10.72 2.51
N ALA A 261 -17.63 11.02 2.31
CA ALA A 261 -18.74 10.16 2.74
C ALA A 261 -18.73 8.75 2.11
N THR A 262 -18.04 8.57 0.97
CA THR A 262 -17.90 7.27 0.29
C THR A 262 -16.53 6.64 0.50
N GLY A 263 -15.62 7.32 1.21
CA GLY A 263 -14.26 6.86 1.43
C GLY A 263 -14.00 6.44 2.86
N SER A 264 -12.91 5.70 3.03
CA SER A 264 -12.32 5.40 4.32
C SER A 264 -10.81 5.33 4.21
N VAL A 265 -10.14 5.56 5.32
CA VAL A 265 -8.70 5.35 5.46
C VAL A 265 -8.43 4.40 6.62
N PHE A 266 -7.58 3.41 6.37
CA PHE A 266 -7.14 2.44 7.36
C PHE A 266 -5.62 2.30 7.29
N SER A 267 -4.98 1.97 8.42
CA SER A 267 -3.53 1.73 8.49
C SER A 267 -2.73 2.88 7.86
N GLY A 268 -1.82 2.63 6.92
CA GLY A 268 -1.07 3.65 6.18
C GLY A 268 -1.92 4.71 5.46
N GLY A 269 -3.20 4.43 5.15
CA GLY A 269 -4.12 5.46 4.68
C GLY A 269 -4.41 6.51 5.74
N THR A 270 -4.50 6.11 7.00
CA THR A 270 -4.67 7.01 8.15
C THR A 270 -3.42 7.88 8.33
N ASP A 271 -2.24 7.36 8.02
CA ASP A 271 -0.98 8.10 8.03
C ASP A 271 -0.99 9.22 6.98
N LEU A 272 -1.49 8.95 5.77
CA LEU A 272 -1.66 9.98 4.74
C LEU A 272 -2.72 11.02 5.13
N PHE A 273 -3.84 10.59 5.72
CA PHE A 273 -4.82 11.52 6.25
C PHE A 273 -4.19 12.43 7.33
N ALA A 274 -3.37 11.88 8.21
CA ALA A 274 -2.66 12.64 9.26
C ALA A 274 -1.74 13.73 8.70
N ALA A 275 -1.23 13.58 7.48
CA ALA A 275 -0.30 14.52 6.85
C ALA A 275 -0.96 15.84 6.41
N GLY A 276 -2.28 15.88 6.29
CA GLY A 276 -3.02 17.08 5.88
C GLY A 276 -2.89 18.23 6.87
N LYS A 277 -2.81 19.44 6.34
CA LYS A 277 -2.86 20.69 7.12
C LYS A 277 -4.21 20.85 7.79
N GLN A 278 -5.30 20.82 7.01
CA GLN A 278 -6.65 20.56 7.49
C GLN A 278 -7.04 19.11 7.18
N ARG A 279 -7.56 18.43 8.19
CA ARG A 279 -7.96 17.03 8.19
C ARG A 279 -9.46 16.96 8.41
N THR A 280 -10.21 16.71 7.33
CA THR A 280 -11.67 16.73 7.32
C THR A 280 -12.25 15.32 7.23
N LEU A 281 -13.18 15.00 8.12
CA LEU A 281 -14.04 13.83 7.97
C LEU A 281 -15.43 14.29 7.54
N ILE A 282 -15.90 13.84 6.38
CA ILE A 282 -17.31 13.94 5.97
C ILE A 282 -17.97 12.61 6.33
N ARG A 283 -18.88 12.61 7.30
CA ARG A 283 -19.47 11.36 7.79
C ARG A 283 -20.37 10.72 6.73
N SER A 284 -20.24 9.41 6.52
CA SER A 284 -21.09 8.65 5.61
C SER A 284 -22.54 8.63 6.08
N ASN A 285 -22.75 8.56 7.40
CA ASN A 285 -24.03 8.72 8.06
C ASN A 285 -23.90 9.64 9.29
N THR A 286 -24.48 10.83 9.20
CA THR A 286 -24.40 11.85 10.25
C THR A 286 -25.20 11.50 11.52
N ALA A 287 -26.12 10.52 11.45
CA ALA A 287 -26.88 10.02 12.60
C ALA A 287 -26.12 8.92 13.37
N THR A 288 -25.03 8.41 12.82
CA THR A 288 -24.21 7.35 13.39
C THR A 288 -22.95 7.93 14.06
N ALA A 289 -22.52 7.32 15.17
CA ALA A 289 -21.27 7.68 15.84
C ALA A 289 -20.06 7.49 14.91
N ILE A 290 -18.99 8.28 15.08
CA ILE A 290 -17.86 8.34 14.13
C ILE A 290 -17.29 6.94 13.87
N GLU A 291 -16.99 6.20 14.93
CA GLU A 291 -16.38 4.87 14.86
C GLU A 291 -17.26 3.85 14.13
N LYS A 292 -18.59 4.00 14.22
CA LYS A 292 -19.56 3.13 13.55
C LYS A 292 -19.76 3.44 12.07
N ASN A 293 -19.21 4.55 11.58
CA ASN A 293 -19.10 4.79 10.13
C ASN A 293 -17.89 4.04 9.55
N GLU A 294 -16.96 3.59 10.40
CA GLU A 294 -15.75 2.85 10.02
C GLU A 294 -14.90 3.57 8.96
N GLN A 295 -14.91 4.91 8.97
CA GLN A 295 -14.24 5.70 7.92
C GLN A 295 -12.76 5.97 8.21
N ILE A 296 -12.33 5.86 9.46
CA ILE A 296 -10.95 6.09 9.87
C ILE A 296 -10.59 5.01 10.87
N GLY A 297 -9.61 4.17 10.56
CA GLY A 297 -9.16 3.13 11.48
C GLY A 297 -7.65 3.02 11.58
N VAL A 298 -7.19 2.50 12.71
CA VAL A 298 -5.79 2.31 13.06
C VAL A 298 -5.56 0.91 13.60
N HIS A 299 -4.33 0.45 13.50
CA HIS A 299 -3.84 -0.75 14.17
C HIS A 299 -2.31 -0.66 14.33
N SER A 300 -1.75 -1.56 15.13
CA SER A 300 -0.30 -1.74 15.23
C SER A 300 0.25 -2.35 13.96
N TRP A 301 1.42 -1.91 13.50
CA TRP A 301 2.17 -2.65 12.49
C TRP A 301 2.81 -3.92 13.07
N GLY A 302 3.27 -4.80 12.18
CA GLY A 302 3.98 -6.04 12.50
C GLY A 302 4.88 -6.46 11.35
N GLN A 303 5.85 -7.32 11.64
CA GLN A 303 6.79 -7.85 10.66
C GLN A 303 6.99 -9.35 10.93
N GLY A 304 6.52 -10.19 10.00
CA GLY A 304 6.52 -11.64 10.17
C GLY A 304 5.72 -12.05 11.41
N ASP A 305 6.36 -12.79 12.32
CA ASP A 305 5.79 -13.25 13.58
C ASP A 305 5.86 -12.22 14.71
N LYS A 306 6.48 -11.06 14.48
CA LYS A 306 6.66 -10.00 15.48
C LYS A 306 5.65 -8.89 15.32
N THR A 307 5.20 -8.37 16.45
CA THR A 307 4.42 -7.13 16.53
C THR A 307 5.34 -5.93 16.73
N ALA A 308 4.85 -4.72 16.48
CA ALA A 308 5.59 -3.49 16.77
C ALA A 308 6.14 -3.46 18.21
N LYS A 309 5.39 -3.99 19.18
CA LYS A 309 5.76 -3.98 20.60
C LYS A 309 6.90 -4.93 20.96
N ASP A 310 7.25 -5.85 20.07
CA ASP A 310 8.41 -6.73 20.23
C ASP A 310 9.74 -6.04 19.85
N PHE A 311 9.65 -4.90 19.16
CA PHE A 311 10.81 -4.07 18.84
C PHE A 311 11.01 -2.99 19.91
N PRO A 312 12.25 -2.73 20.34
CA PRO A 312 12.51 -1.66 21.30
C PRO A 312 12.26 -0.29 20.65
N TYR A 313 11.78 0.70 21.41
CA TYR A 313 11.60 2.08 20.90
C TYR A 313 12.87 2.78 20.41
N THR A 314 14.05 2.19 20.63
CA THR A 314 15.31 2.63 20.03
C THR A 314 15.49 2.17 18.58
N ASP A 315 14.70 1.21 18.13
CA ASP A 315 14.69 0.68 16.77
C ASP A 315 14.36 1.77 15.76
N GLU A 316 14.97 1.68 14.58
CA GLU A 316 14.82 2.68 13.53
C GLU A 316 13.36 2.80 13.05
N SER A 317 12.63 1.70 12.97
CA SER A 317 11.22 1.69 12.54
C SER A 317 10.36 2.55 13.46
N HIS A 318 10.56 2.47 14.78
CA HIS A 318 9.88 3.36 15.72
C HIS A 318 10.34 4.82 15.59
N ARG A 319 11.63 5.08 15.33
CA ARG A 319 12.13 6.45 15.14
C ARG A 319 11.59 7.09 13.88
N LYS A 320 11.50 6.35 12.77
CA LYS A 320 10.89 6.77 11.50
C LYS A 320 9.45 7.22 11.75
N GLN A 321 8.63 6.32 12.31
CA GLN A 321 7.22 6.58 12.61
C GLN A 321 7.03 7.75 13.60
N ALA A 322 7.79 7.78 14.69
CA ALA A 322 7.71 8.88 15.67
C ALA A 322 8.07 10.24 15.05
N THR A 323 9.08 10.26 14.18
CA THR A 323 9.49 11.47 13.44
C THR A 323 8.43 11.89 12.44
N TYR A 324 7.87 10.95 11.69
CA TYR A 324 6.78 11.18 10.75
C TYR A 324 5.58 11.83 11.46
N PHE A 325 5.01 11.18 12.46
CA PHE A 325 3.84 11.71 13.17
C PHE A 325 4.14 13.02 13.91
N LYS A 326 5.34 13.19 14.47
CA LYS A 326 5.77 14.48 15.05
C LYS A 326 5.74 15.59 14.01
N LYS A 327 6.19 15.33 12.77
CA LYS A 327 6.14 16.32 11.66
C LYS A 327 4.70 16.59 11.23
N MET A 328 3.86 15.57 11.15
CA MET A 328 2.46 15.72 10.71
C MET A 328 1.59 16.47 11.72
N MET A 329 1.65 16.06 12.99
CA MET A 329 0.69 16.44 14.04
C MET A 329 1.29 17.30 15.17
N GLY A 330 2.57 17.64 15.10
CA GLY A 330 3.24 18.41 16.14
C GLY A 330 3.37 17.64 17.46
N ASP A 331 3.19 18.32 18.60
CA ASP A 331 3.44 17.76 19.94
C ASP A 331 2.63 16.50 20.27
N LYS A 332 1.45 16.33 19.66
CA LYS A 332 0.60 15.16 19.89
C LYS A 332 0.95 13.97 18.99
N GLY A 333 1.85 14.13 18.02
CA GLY A 333 2.16 13.12 17.02
C GLY A 333 2.73 11.83 17.59
N ILE A 334 3.73 11.92 18.47
CA ILE A 334 4.33 10.73 19.09
C ILE A 334 3.29 9.98 19.93
N ASP A 335 2.43 10.70 20.65
CA ASP A 335 1.40 10.09 21.48
C ASP A 335 0.27 9.45 20.64
N PHE A 336 -0.03 10.02 19.47
CA PHE A 336 -0.93 9.41 18.51
C PHE A 336 -0.34 8.13 17.92
N TYR A 337 0.95 8.13 17.56
CA TYR A 337 1.65 6.92 17.12
C TYR A 337 1.59 5.80 18.16
N LEU A 338 1.92 6.09 19.42
CA LEU A 338 1.83 5.09 20.49
C LEU A 338 0.40 4.56 20.67
N PHE A 339 -0.59 5.43 20.51
CA PHE A 339 -1.99 5.02 20.50
C PHE A 339 -2.32 4.04 19.39
N THR A 340 -1.80 4.18 18.17
CA THR A 340 -2.07 3.21 17.10
C THR A 340 -1.54 1.82 17.45
N LEU A 341 -0.37 1.75 18.11
CA LEU A 341 0.22 0.49 18.60
C LEU A 341 -0.61 -0.16 19.71
N ASP A 342 -1.27 0.63 20.55
CA ASP A 342 -2.06 0.17 21.68
C ASP A 342 -3.50 -0.19 21.33
N SER A 343 -4.03 0.38 20.25
CA SER A 343 -5.47 0.32 19.95
C SER A 343 -5.92 -1.03 19.39
N ALA A 344 -5.11 -1.66 18.54
CA ALA A 344 -5.42 -2.95 17.95
C ALA A 344 -4.13 -3.69 17.50
N PRO A 345 -4.12 -5.03 17.51
CA PRO A 345 -3.02 -5.82 16.93
C PRO A 345 -2.99 -5.68 15.40
N ALA A 346 -1.93 -6.16 14.74
CA ALA A 346 -1.77 -6.07 13.29
C ALA A 346 -2.90 -6.71 12.47
N SER A 347 -3.56 -7.74 13.01
CA SER A 347 -4.73 -8.39 12.40
C SER A 347 -6.08 -7.80 12.84
N GLY A 348 -6.07 -6.76 13.68
CA GLY A 348 -7.27 -6.14 14.23
C GLY A 348 -7.51 -4.74 13.68
N ALA A 349 -8.60 -4.12 14.12
CA ALA A 349 -8.96 -2.76 13.75
C ALA A 349 -9.50 -2.00 14.96
N HIS A 350 -9.02 -0.76 15.13
CA HIS A 350 -9.65 0.22 16.00
C HIS A 350 -10.18 1.38 15.15
N TRP A 351 -11.50 1.52 15.09
CA TRP A 351 -12.14 2.65 14.41
C TRP A 351 -12.08 3.88 15.30
N VAL A 352 -11.49 4.96 14.78
CA VAL A 352 -11.22 6.19 15.54
C VAL A 352 -12.52 6.79 16.05
N THR A 353 -12.63 6.94 17.36
CA THR A 353 -13.78 7.58 18.01
C THR A 353 -13.63 9.10 18.02
N LYS A 354 -14.72 9.81 18.35
CA LYS A 354 -14.62 11.25 18.63
C LYS A 354 -13.65 11.55 19.79
N ALA A 355 -13.67 10.73 20.84
CA ALA A 355 -12.82 10.93 22.01
C ALA A 355 -11.32 10.77 21.65
N ASP A 356 -10.98 9.78 20.82
CA ASP A 356 -9.63 9.60 20.30
C ASP A 356 -9.22 10.85 19.50
N SER A 357 -10.09 11.27 18.58
CA SER A 357 -9.83 12.46 17.76
C SER A 357 -9.62 13.72 18.61
N ASP A 358 -10.47 13.98 19.61
CA ASP A 358 -10.36 15.14 20.49
C ASP A 358 -9.05 15.10 21.30
N LYS A 359 -8.69 13.92 21.84
CA LYS A 359 -7.45 13.70 22.61
C LYS A 359 -6.23 14.10 21.79
N TYR A 360 -6.13 13.60 20.57
CA TYR A 360 -4.97 13.80 19.71
C TYR A 360 -5.07 15.02 18.78
N GLY A 361 -6.21 15.70 18.74
CA GLY A 361 -6.49 16.72 17.72
C GLY A 361 -6.35 16.14 16.30
N PHE A 362 -6.86 14.92 16.09
CA PHE A 362 -6.63 14.16 14.85
C PHE A 362 -7.50 14.67 13.70
N ILE A 363 -8.82 14.68 13.88
CA ILE A 363 -9.75 15.28 12.92
C ILE A 363 -9.90 16.75 13.29
N THR A 364 -9.59 17.64 12.37
CA THR A 364 -9.68 19.10 12.58
C THR A 364 -11.04 19.66 12.18
N GLN A 365 -11.76 18.97 11.30
CA GLN A 365 -13.12 19.35 10.88
C GLN A 365 -13.98 18.10 10.68
N ILE A 366 -15.18 18.09 11.26
CA ILE A 366 -16.18 17.03 11.05
C ILE A 366 -17.38 17.68 10.36
N LYS A 367 -17.81 17.10 9.24
CA LYS A 367 -18.99 17.51 8.47
C LYS A 367 -20.07 16.44 8.55
#